data_AF-A0A553H2E0-F1
#
_entry.id   AF-A0A553H2E0-F1
#
_cell.length_a   1.000
_cell.length_b   1.000
_cell.length_c   1.000
_cell.angle_alpha   90.00
_cell.angle_beta   90.00
_cell.angle_gamma   90.00
#
_symmetry.space_group_name_H-M   'P 1'
#
loop_
_entity.id
_entity.type
_entity.pdbx_description
1 polymer ?
#
loop_
_entity_poly.entity_id
_entity_poly.type
_entity_poly.pdbx_seq_one_letter_code
_entity_poly.pdbx_strand_id
1 'polypeptide(L)'
;MQDAIKVFVGCDPNDCDLEQMMVLDYSIRKHTSMPVDIHWMQLSRDPQSFWYSDPQQQLGWRTEAWTTPFSAFRWGIPAFCDYQGKAIYMDTDMIVLSDLAELWNTPFEPGKVVMAKGGEESWRFCVSMWDCQGAERHLPPIEALKGKPESHQTLKRYYKENTAVIQPFDTQYNNIDGEDASVEQIKILHYSDMGTQFSHRISFPRLAREGKKHWFDGEVMPHPRQDLQALFERYYEEALANGYSLENYRARPVFGEFPKYSQKGYTGNRVTRPKHWWKKLKFW
;
A
#
# COMPACT_ATOMS: atom_id res chain seq x y z
N MET A 1 17.42 -13.68 20.15
CA MET A 1 16.90 -13.57 18.77
C MET A 1 16.64 -12.10 18.53
N GLN A 2 17.12 -11.52 17.43
CA GLN A 2 16.64 -10.20 17.01
C GLN A 2 15.21 -10.37 16.51
N ASP A 3 14.28 -9.55 17.00
CA ASP A 3 12.90 -9.57 16.52
C ASP A 3 12.88 -9.17 15.04
N ALA A 4 12.19 -9.97 14.22
CA ALA A 4 12.02 -9.67 12.80
C ALA A 4 11.20 -8.39 12.60
N ILE A 5 11.49 -7.65 11.54
CA ILE A 5 10.70 -6.49 11.13
C ILE A 5 9.35 -7.01 10.64
N LYS A 6 8.25 -6.61 11.28
CA LYS A 6 6.89 -6.94 10.84
C LYS A 6 6.45 -5.97 9.76
N VAL A 7 6.25 -6.46 8.55
CA VAL A 7 5.78 -5.68 7.39
C VAL A 7 4.41 -6.17 6.98
N PHE A 8 3.42 -5.29 7.06
CA PHE A 8 2.04 -5.54 6.68
C PHE A 8 1.77 -4.90 5.32
N VAL A 9 1.35 -5.71 4.36
CA VAL A 9 1.14 -5.25 2.98
C VAL A 9 -0.33 -5.37 2.61
N GLY A 10 -0.97 -4.26 2.26
CA GLY A 10 -2.31 -4.28 1.70
C GLY A 10 -2.28 -4.71 0.22
N CYS A 11 -2.98 -5.78 -0.14
CA CYS A 11 -3.06 -6.27 -1.52
C CYS A 11 -4.45 -6.81 -1.89
N ASP A 12 -4.69 -6.89 -3.19
CA ASP A 12 -5.91 -7.44 -3.78
C ASP A 12 -6.13 -8.91 -3.41
N PRO A 13 -7.37 -9.32 -3.08
CA PRO A 13 -7.68 -10.68 -2.68
C PRO A 13 -8.02 -11.63 -3.86
N ASN A 14 -7.83 -11.20 -5.10
CA ASN A 14 -8.27 -11.88 -6.33
C ASN A 14 -7.13 -12.05 -7.36
N ASP A 15 -5.88 -12.10 -6.89
CA ASP A 15 -4.67 -12.27 -7.70
C ASP A 15 -4.39 -11.12 -8.69
N CYS A 16 -4.94 -9.92 -8.51
CA CYS A 16 -4.60 -8.80 -9.39
C CYS A 16 -3.18 -8.29 -9.17
N ASP A 17 -2.68 -8.40 -7.93
CA ASP A 17 -1.42 -7.77 -7.51
C ASP A 17 -0.21 -8.71 -7.49
N LEU A 18 -0.29 -9.95 -8.01
CA LEU A 18 0.76 -10.96 -7.86
C LEU A 18 2.16 -10.47 -8.31
N GLU A 19 2.24 -9.75 -9.43
CA GLU A 19 3.50 -9.20 -9.92
C GLU A 19 4.09 -8.15 -8.98
N GLN A 20 3.24 -7.32 -8.39
CA GLN A 20 3.63 -6.25 -7.47
C GLN A 20 4.07 -6.85 -6.13
N MET A 21 3.34 -7.86 -5.65
CA MET A 21 3.68 -8.62 -4.45
C MET A 21 5.06 -9.29 -4.58
N MET A 22 5.34 -9.93 -5.72
CA MET A 22 6.63 -10.57 -5.98
C MET A 22 7.77 -9.55 -6.02
N VAL A 23 7.59 -8.45 -6.75
CA VAL A 23 8.61 -7.38 -6.82
C VAL A 23 8.86 -6.77 -5.45
N LEU A 24 7.80 -6.51 -4.68
CA LEU A 24 7.89 -5.95 -3.35
C LEU A 24 8.64 -6.88 -2.40
N ASP A 25 8.25 -8.16 -2.32
CA ASP A 25 8.90 -9.18 -1.48
C ASP A 25 10.39 -9.31 -1.82
N TYR A 26 10.70 -9.49 -3.11
CA TYR A 26 12.09 -9.57 -3.55
C TYR A 26 12.88 -8.31 -3.20
N SER A 27 12.30 -7.12 -3.42
CA SER A 27 12.96 -5.84 -3.11
C SER A 27 13.22 -5.66 -1.61
N ILE A 28 12.26 -6.03 -0.75
CA ILE A 28 12.41 -6.01 0.71
C ILE A 28 13.58 -6.91 1.12
N ARG A 29 13.58 -8.16 0.66
CA ARG A 29 14.60 -9.16 1.02
C ARG A 29 15.98 -8.83 0.47
N LYS A 30 16.04 -8.16 -0.69
CA LYS A 30 17.29 -7.72 -1.32
C LYS A 30 17.98 -6.60 -0.54
N HIS A 31 17.22 -5.67 0.04
CA HIS A 31 17.78 -4.46 0.64
C HIS A 31 17.80 -4.44 2.17
N THR A 32 16.99 -5.27 2.83
CA THR A 32 16.86 -5.21 4.29
C THR A 32 17.89 -6.10 4.99
N SER A 33 18.65 -5.52 5.91
CA SER A 33 19.71 -6.25 6.64
C SER A 33 19.18 -7.13 7.78
N MET A 34 17.99 -6.80 8.30
CA MET A 34 17.31 -7.57 9.34
C MET A 34 16.34 -8.60 8.74
N PRO A 35 16.05 -9.71 9.46
CA PRO A 35 14.96 -10.60 9.08
C PRO A 35 13.63 -9.84 8.99
N VAL A 36 12.85 -10.13 7.95
CA VAL A 36 11.54 -9.52 7.72
C VAL A 36 10.46 -10.59 7.70
N ASP A 37 9.39 -10.35 8.45
CA ASP A 37 8.15 -11.12 8.40
C ASP A 37 7.09 -10.30 7.64
N ILE A 38 6.66 -10.83 6.48
CA ILE A 38 5.71 -10.14 5.59
C ILE A 38 4.32 -10.74 5.78
N HIS A 39 3.38 -9.92 6.25
CA HIS A 39 1.97 -10.24 6.37
C HIS A 39 1.19 -9.65 5.18
N TRP A 40 0.76 -10.51 4.26
CA TRP A 40 -0.14 -10.14 3.17
C TRP A 40 -1.56 -9.97 3.70
N MET A 41 -2.10 -8.76 3.63
CA MET A 41 -3.43 -8.41 4.12
C MET A 41 -4.42 -8.38 2.95
N GLN A 42 -5.24 -9.41 2.86
CA GLN A 42 -6.24 -9.62 1.81
C GLN A 42 -7.60 -9.90 2.44
N LEU A 43 -8.68 -9.43 1.81
CA LEU A 43 -10.03 -9.82 2.23
C LEU A 43 -10.16 -11.36 2.22
N SER A 44 -10.78 -11.90 3.27
CA SER A 44 -11.05 -13.33 3.40
C SER A 44 -12.54 -13.60 3.61
N ARG A 45 -13.02 -14.72 3.09
CA ARG A 45 -14.36 -15.24 3.38
C ARG A 45 -14.41 -16.10 4.64
N ASP A 46 -13.26 -16.41 5.23
CA ASP A 46 -13.17 -17.18 6.47
C ASP A 46 -13.51 -16.30 7.68
N PRO A 47 -14.59 -16.60 8.44
CA PRO A 47 -14.96 -15.85 9.65
C PRO A 47 -13.90 -15.84 10.75
N GLN A 48 -12.93 -16.77 10.72
CA GLN A 48 -11.81 -16.79 11.67
C GLN A 48 -10.66 -15.85 11.27
N SER A 49 -10.66 -15.37 10.02
CA SER A 49 -9.63 -14.44 9.56
C SER A 49 -9.82 -13.05 10.17
N PHE A 50 -8.72 -12.42 10.58
CA PHE A 50 -8.74 -11.02 10.98
C PHE A 50 -9.21 -10.09 9.85
N TRP A 51 -9.01 -10.51 8.60
CA TRP A 51 -9.39 -9.80 7.37
C TRP A 51 -10.73 -10.30 6.81
N TYR A 52 -11.55 -10.96 7.63
CA TYR A 52 -12.88 -11.45 7.24
C TYR A 52 -13.77 -10.33 6.68
N SER A 53 -14.50 -10.63 5.61
CA SER A 53 -15.55 -9.79 5.04
C SER A 53 -16.65 -10.65 4.44
N ASP A 54 -17.90 -10.30 4.76
CA ASP A 54 -19.07 -10.75 4.03
C ASP A 54 -19.92 -9.54 3.62
N PRO A 55 -19.71 -9.02 2.39
CA PRO A 55 -20.47 -7.89 1.88
C PRO A 55 -21.99 -8.15 1.76
N GLN A 56 -22.41 -9.41 1.56
CA GLN A 56 -23.83 -9.74 1.42
C GLN A 56 -24.56 -9.61 2.76
N GLN A 57 -23.92 -10.07 3.83
CA GLN A 57 -24.45 -9.99 5.19
C GLN A 57 -24.02 -8.73 5.95
N GLN A 58 -23.17 -7.89 5.34
CA GLN A 58 -22.60 -6.69 5.95
C GLN A 58 -21.77 -6.99 7.22
N LEU A 59 -21.08 -8.13 7.24
CA LEU A 59 -20.22 -8.56 8.35
C LEU A 59 -18.73 -8.39 8.02
N GLY A 60 -17.92 -8.23 9.06
CA GLY A 60 -16.47 -8.04 8.91
C GLY A 60 -16.11 -6.71 8.26
N TRP A 61 -14.99 -6.67 7.54
CA TRP A 61 -14.51 -5.47 6.87
C TRP A 61 -15.45 -5.01 5.76
N ARG A 62 -15.79 -3.72 5.77
CA ARG A 62 -16.69 -3.06 4.81
C ARG A 62 -15.88 -2.16 3.87
N THR A 63 -15.84 -2.48 2.58
CA THR A 63 -14.93 -1.86 1.59
C THR A 63 -15.59 -0.87 0.62
N GLU A 64 -16.89 -0.62 0.76
CA GLU A 64 -17.71 0.12 -0.22
C GLU A 64 -17.20 1.53 -0.51
N ALA A 65 -16.60 2.18 0.48
CA ALA A 65 -16.08 3.55 0.37
C ALA A 65 -14.56 3.61 0.14
N TRP A 66 -13.92 2.48 -0.17
CA TRP A 66 -12.47 2.39 -0.32
C TRP A 66 -12.06 2.47 -1.79
N THR A 67 -10.93 3.13 -2.04
CA THR A 67 -10.35 3.24 -3.38
C THR A 67 -9.64 1.95 -3.79
N THR A 68 -8.93 1.32 -2.85
CA THR A 68 -8.34 -0.01 -3.00
C THR A 68 -8.97 -0.98 -1.99
N PRO A 69 -9.03 -2.30 -2.27
CA PRO A 69 -9.71 -3.27 -1.40
C PRO A 69 -9.08 -3.46 -0.02
N PHE A 70 -7.95 -2.82 0.25
CA PHE A 70 -7.17 -2.94 1.48
C PHE A 70 -6.94 -1.60 2.20
N SER A 71 -7.49 -0.49 1.69
CA SER A 71 -7.17 0.88 2.16
C SER A 71 -7.32 1.06 3.69
N ALA A 72 -8.33 0.46 4.34
CA ALA A 72 -8.50 0.64 5.79
C ALA A 72 -7.73 -0.36 6.66
N PHE A 73 -7.17 -1.43 6.10
CA PHE A 73 -6.48 -2.46 6.88
C PHE A 73 -5.32 -1.91 7.71
N ARG A 74 -4.64 -0.87 7.20
CA ARG A 74 -3.56 -0.17 7.90
C ARG A 74 -3.91 0.29 9.32
N TRP A 75 -5.19 0.57 9.57
CA TRP A 75 -5.67 1.02 10.87
C TRP A 75 -5.94 -0.13 11.85
N GLY A 76 -6.12 -1.36 11.34
CA GLY A 76 -6.30 -2.56 12.15
C GLY A 76 -4.99 -3.20 12.60
N ILE A 77 -3.85 -2.78 12.06
CA ILE A 77 -2.54 -3.40 12.32
C ILE A 77 -2.17 -3.39 13.82
N PRO A 78 -2.33 -2.28 14.57
CA PRO A 78 -2.06 -2.32 16.01
C PRO A 78 -2.90 -3.37 16.75
N ALA A 79 -4.19 -3.50 16.42
CA ALA A 79 -5.05 -4.52 17.01
C ALA A 79 -4.66 -5.95 16.57
N PHE A 80 -4.22 -6.15 15.32
CA PHE A 80 -3.68 -7.43 14.86
C PHE A 80 -2.44 -7.85 15.67
N CYS A 81 -1.63 -6.87 16.07
CA CYS A 81 -0.43 -7.09 16.88
C CYS A 81 -0.73 -7.13 18.39
N ASP A 82 -1.99 -7.29 18.81
CA ASP A 82 -2.43 -7.21 20.21
C ASP A 82 -1.94 -5.95 20.95
N TYR A 83 -1.79 -4.85 20.20
CA TYR A 83 -1.23 -3.58 20.65
C TYR A 83 0.19 -3.73 21.24
N GLN A 84 1.02 -4.62 20.67
CA GLN A 84 2.39 -4.84 21.11
C GLN A 84 3.43 -4.58 20.00
N GLY A 85 4.53 -3.95 20.41
CA GLY A 85 5.70 -3.74 19.56
C GLY A 85 5.47 -2.74 18.44
N LYS A 86 6.18 -2.94 17.32
CA LYS A 86 6.13 -2.09 16.15
C LYS A 86 5.63 -2.86 14.93
N ALA A 87 5.12 -2.13 13.95
CA ALA A 87 4.73 -2.68 12.65
C ALA A 87 4.91 -1.64 11.55
N ILE A 88 5.46 -2.06 10.41
CA ILE A 88 5.50 -1.24 9.19
C ILE A 88 4.31 -1.63 8.32
N TYR A 89 3.58 -0.65 7.81
CA TYR A 89 2.58 -0.82 6.77
C TYR A 89 3.11 -0.29 5.43
N MET A 90 2.77 -0.98 4.35
CA MET A 90 2.91 -0.50 2.98
C MET A 90 1.76 -0.97 2.08
N ASP A 91 1.42 -0.19 1.06
CA ASP A 91 0.58 -0.67 -0.06
C ASP A 91 1.44 -1.61 -0.96
N THR A 92 0.81 -2.52 -1.71
CA THR A 92 1.55 -3.49 -2.54
C THR A 92 2.20 -2.88 -3.79
N ASP A 93 1.81 -1.67 -4.20
CA ASP A 93 2.31 -0.94 -5.35
C ASP A 93 3.59 -0.16 -5.00
N MET A 94 4.58 -0.89 -4.47
CA MET A 94 5.87 -0.33 -4.03
C MET A 94 7.10 -1.13 -4.46
N ILE A 95 8.26 -0.48 -4.44
CA ILE A 95 9.60 -1.10 -4.51
C ILE A 95 10.43 -0.53 -3.36
N VAL A 96 10.98 -1.41 -2.51
CA VAL A 96 11.92 -1.02 -1.46
C VAL A 96 13.32 -0.93 -2.06
N LEU A 97 14.01 0.18 -1.87
CA LEU A 97 15.33 0.50 -2.43
C LEU A 97 16.36 0.85 -1.35
N SER A 98 15.98 0.70 -0.07
CA SER A 98 16.81 1.01 1.09
C SER A 98 16.59 -0.02 2.20
N ASP A 99 17.48 -0.04 3.18
CA ASP A 99 17.37 -0.95 4.32
C ASP A 99 16.22 -0.55 5.25
N LEU A 100 15.18 -1.38 5.33
CA LEU A 100 14.05 -1.13 6.25
C LEU A 100 14.47 -1.11 7.72
N ALA A 101 15.64 -1.67 8.08
CA ALA A 101 16.18 -1.58 9.42
C ALA A 101 16.41 -0.13 9.85
N GLU A 102 16.70 0.79 8.93
CA GLU A 102 16.86 2.21 9.23
C GLU A 102 15.54 2.82 9.75
N LEU A 103 14.44 2.59 9.03
CA LEU A 103 13.12 3.05 9.45
C LEU A 103 12.69 2.33 10.73
N TRP A 104 12.83 1.00 10.78
CA TRP A 104 12.43 0.17 11.91
C TRP A 104 13.10 0.60 13.22
N ASN A 105 14.41 0.92 13.18
CA ASN A 105 15.17 1.30 14.36
C ASN A 105 15.06 2.79 14.73
N THR A 106 14.32 3.58 13.93
CA THR A 106 14.04 4.97 14.29
C THR A 106 13.17 5.01 15.55
N PRO A 107 13.61 5.69 16.63
CA PRO A 107 12.83 5.79 17.86
C PRO A 107 11.62 6.72 17.68
N PHE A 108 10.51 6.38 18.32
CA PHE A 108 9.38 7.29 18.47
C PHE A 108 9.72 8.38 19.49
N GLU A 109 9.47 9.63 19.13
CA GLU A 109 9.49 10.74 20.08
C GLU A 109 8.34 10.59 21.10
N PRO A 110 8.46 11.15 22.30
CA PRO A 110 7.41 11.08 23.31
C PRO A 110 6.04 11.52 22.78
N GLY A 111 5.04 10.64 22.93
CA GLY A 111 3.66 10.91 22.53
C GLY A 111 3.36 10.66 21.04
N LYS A 112 4.35 10.30 20.23
CA LYS A 112 4.16 9.88 18.83
C LYS A 112 3.79 8.40 18.77
N VAL A 113 2.85 8.06 17.89
CA VAL A 113 2.29 6.70 17.79
C VAL A 113 2.32 6.14 16.38
N VAL A 114 2.56 7.00 15.38
CA VAL A 114 2.70 6.63 13.98
C VAL A 114 3.71 7.52 13.29
N MET A 115 4.60 6.91 12.49
CA MET A 115 5.47 7.62 11.56
C MET A 115 4.89 7.55 10.16
N ALA A 116 4.86 8.68 9.45
CA ALA A 116 4.29 8.74 8.10
C ALA A 116 4.91 9.87 7.28
N LYS A 117 4.68 9.85 5.97
CA LYS A 117 5.04 10.97 5.09
C LYS A 117 4.09 12.13 5.35
N GLY A 118 4.62 13.30 5.67
CA GLY A 118 3.80 14.50 5.74
C GLY A 118 4.48 15.67 6.41
N GLY A 119 3.66 16.67 6.74
CA GLY A 119 4.01 17.95 7.34
C GLY A 119 2.74 18.76 7.59
N GLU A 120 2.85 20.08 7.76
CA GLU A 120 1.74 20.95 8.16
C GLU A 120 0.49 20.88 7.24
N GLU A 121 0.64 20.50 5.97
CA GLU A 121 -0.45 20.57 4.98
C GLU A 121 -1.10 19.23 4.60
N SER A 122 -0.41 18.08 4.76
CA SER A 122 -0.94 16.77 4.34
C SER A 122 -0.14 15.59 4.92
N TRP A 123 -0.84 14.53 5.33
CA TRP A 123 -0.27 13.26 5.80
C TRP A 123 -0.68 12.10 4.90
N ARG A 124 0.28 11.23 4.57
CA ARG A 124 0.12 10.03 3.75
C ARG A 124 0.54 8.79 4.52
N PHE A 125 -0.44 7.94 4.77
CA PHE A 125 -0.29 6.68 5.52
C PHE A 125 -0.15 5.45 4.60
N CYS A 126 0.21 5.64 3.33
CA CYS A 126 0.47 4.51 2.42
C CYS A 126 1.76 3.77 2.78
N VAL A 127 2.74 4.45 3.38
CA VAL A 127 3.79 3.84 4.20
C VAL A 127 3.66 4.42 5.60
N SER A 128 3.58 3.56 6.62
CA SER A 128 3.52 3.99 8.01
C SER A 128 4.32 3.06 8.92
N MET A 129 4.97 3.57 9.96
CA MET A 129 5.47 2.74 11.05
C MET A 129 4.64 3.01 12.30
N TRP A 130 4.08 1.97 12.90
CA TRP A 130 3.24 2.04 14.08
C TRP A 130 4.03 1.72 15.35
N ASP A 131 3.83 2.51 16.39
CA ASP A 131 3.93 2.03 17.77
C ASP A 131 2.56 1.42 18.11
N CYS A 132 2.49 0.08 18.10
CA CYS A 132 1.22 -0.62 18.24
C CYS A 132 0.59 -0.36 19.62
N GLN A 133 1.39 -0.22 20.68
CA GLN A 133 0.88 0.08 22.01
C GLN A 133 0.40 1.53 22.11
N GLY A 134 1.23 2.48 21.66
CA GLY A 134 0.88 3.90 21.68
C GLY A 134 -0.39 4.21 20.89
N ALA A 135 -0.63 3.47 19.79
CA ALA A 135 -1.79 3.67 18.92
C ALA A 135 -3.13 3.23 19.53
N GLU A 136 -3.16 2.41 20.58
CA GLU A 136 -4.38 1.83 21.15
C GLU A 136 -5.43 2.91 21.48
N ARG A 137 -5.01 3.97 22.19
CA ARG A 137 -5.89 5.08 22.60
C ARG A 137 -6.36 5.99 21.44
N HIS A 138 -5.80 5.80 20.24
CA HIS A 138 -6.07 6.61 19.05
C HIS A 138 -6.89 5.87 17.99
N LEU A 139 -7.20 4.60 18.24
CA LEU A 139 -7.96 3.76 17.33
C LEU A 139 -9.27 3.31 18.01
N PRO A 140 -10.40 3.31 17.30
CA PRO A 140 -11.61 2.72 17.83
C PRO A 140 -11.44 1.19 17.92
N PRO A 141 -12.32 0.49 18.69
CA PRO A 141 -12.31 -0.97 18.75
C PRO A 141 -12.36 -1.60 17.36
N ILE A 142 -11.64 -2.71 17.18
CA ILE A 142 -11.46 -3.35 15.87
C ILE A 142 -12.79 -3.68 15.16
N GLU A 143 -13.80 -4.13 15.90
CA GLU A 143 -15.11 -4.45 15.32
C GLU A 143 -15.84 -3.20 14.79
N ALA A 144 -15.61 -2.03 15.39
CA ALA A 144 -16.12 -0.76 14.89
C ALA A 144 -15.37 -0.29 13.63
N LEU A 145 -14.08 -0.65 13.47
CA LEU A 145 -13.33 -0.38 12.23
C LEU A 145 -13.82 -1.25 11.09
N LYS A 146 -13.96 -2.55 11.35
CA LYS A 146 -14.41 -3.55 10.37
C LYS A 146 -15.79 -3.17 9.82
N GLY A 147 -16.75 -2.93 10.71
CA GLY A 147 -18.15 -2.71 10.35
C GLY A 147 -18.50 -1.38 9.67
N LYS A 148 -17.52 -0.48 9.43
CA LYS A 148 -17.77 0.86 8.89
C LYS A 148 -17.06 1.10 7.56
N PRO A 149 -17.81 1.26 6.44
CA PRO A 149 -17.22 1.59 5.13
C PRO A 149 -16.32 2.83 5.17
N GLU A 150 -16.70 3.84 5.94
CA GLU A 150 -16.04 5.13 6.06
C GLU A 150 -14.83 5.16 7.02
N SER A 151 -14.48 4.03 7.65
CA SER A 151 -13.40 3.93 8.64
C SER A 151 -12.08 4.54 8.15
N HIS A 152 -11.70 4.27 6.89
CA HIS A 152 -10.50 4.84 6.28
C HIS A 152 -10.53 6.37 6.20
N GLN A 153 -11.64 6.97 5.77
CA GLN A 153 -11.77 8.44 5.68
C GLN A 153 -11.84 9.08 7.06
N THR A 154 -12.56 8.45 7.99
CA THR A 154 -12.70 8.91 9.37
C THR A 154 -11.36 8.96 10.07
N LEU A 155 -10.53 7.92 9.95
CA LEU A 155 -9.21 7.90 10.60
C LEU A 155 -8.19 8.81 9.91
N LYS A 156 -8.22 8.96 8.58
CA LYS A 156 -7.40 9.99 7.92
C LYS A 156 -7.70 11.39 8.46
N ARG A 157 -8.98 11.72 8.66
CA ARG A 157 -9.40 13.00 9.24
C ARG A 157 -8.95 13.12 10.69
N TYR A 158 -9.16 12.08 11.52
CA TYR A 158 -8.72 12.07 12.91
C TYR A 158 -7.23 12.41 13.03
N TYR A 159 -6.37 11.71 12.30
CA TYR A 159 -4.92 11.96 12.37
C TYR A 159 -4.53 13.32 11.78
N LYS A 160 -5.25 13.82 10.77
CA LYS A 160 -5.06 15.18 10.25
C LYS A 160 -5.39 16.25 11.31
N GLU A 161 -6.38 16.01 12.16
CA GLU A 161 -6.77 16.92 13.26
C GLU A 161 -5.88 16.72 14.50
N ASN A 162 -5.22 15.57 14.62
CA ASN A 162 -4.38 15.19 15.77
C ASN A 162 -2.91 14.99 15.35
N THR A 163 -2.34 15.94 14.60
CA THR A 163 -0.97 15.80 14.06
C THR A 163 0.10 15.68 15.14
N ALA A 164 -0.19 16.11 16.37
CA ALA A 164 0.71 15.99 17.52
C ALA A 164 1.16 14.54 17.79
N VAL A 165 0.36 13.53 17.41
CA VAL A 165 0.70 12.12 17.62
C VAL A 165 1.41 11.47 16.42
N ILE A 166 1.65 12.23 15.35
CA ILE A 166 2.35 11.77 14.16
C ILE A 166 3.79 12.25 14.19
N GLN A 167 4.72 11.36 13.89
CA GLN A 167 6.13 11.69 13.65
C GLN A 167 6.39 11.69 12.14
N PRO A 168 6.93 12.78 11.57
CA PRO A 168 7.37 12.73 10.18
C PRO A 168 8.59 11.83 10.05
N PHE A 169 8.68 11.13 8.92
CA PHE A 169 9.93 10.48 8.49
C PHE A 169 10.51 11.19 7.25
N ASP A 170 11.68 10.75 6.81
CA ASP A 170 12.22 11.11 5.50
C ASP A 170 11.21 10.80 4.39
N THR A 171 10.85 11.81 3.59
CA THR A 171 9.82 11.71 2.57
C THR A 171 10.16 10.71 1.46
N GLN A 172 11.42 10.29 1.35
CA GLN A 172 11.87 9.25 0.42
C GLN A 172 11.41 7.84 0.83
N TYR A 173 11.03 7.60 2.10
CA TYR A 173 10.38 6.34 2.52
C TYR A 173 8.95 6.19 1.98
N ASN A 174 8.45 7.16 1.22
CA ASN A 174 7.17 7.09 0.52
C ASN A 174 7.22 8.06 -0.67
N ASN A 175 8.15 7.80 -1.60
CA ASN A 175 8.34 8.62 -2.78
C ASN A 175 7.24 8.31 -3.80
N ILE A 176 6.36 9.28 -4.07
CA ILE A 176 5.16 9.10 -4.87
C ILE A 176 5.48 9.26 -6.36
N ASP A 177 5.43 8.16 -7.12
CA ASP A 177 5.60 8.14 -8.57
C ASP A 177 6.93 8.78 -9.05
N GLY A 178 7.97 8.69 -8.22
CA GLY A 178 9.29 9.27 -8.48
C GLY A 178 9.49 10.69 -7.94
N GLU A 179 8.40 11.43 -7.68
CA GLU A 179 8.40 12.87 -7.43
C GLU A 179 9.51 13.56 -8.27
N ASP A 180 10.31 14.43 -7.66
CA ASP A 180 11.47 15.07 -8.31
C ASP A 180 12.81 14.39 -7.95
N ALA A 181 12.77 13.14 -7.47
CA ALA A 181 13.95 12.42 -7.00
C ALA A 181 14.60 11.56 -8.10
N SER A 182 15.93 11.47 -8.08
CA SER A 182 16.65 10.43 -8.84
C SER A 182 16.41 9.06 -8.20
N VAL A 183 16.59 7.97 -8.96
CA VAL A 183 16.38 6.60 -8.44
C VAL A 183 17.21 6.32 -7.20
N GLU A 184 18.44 6.84 -7.16
CA GLU A 184 19.41 6.63 -6.08
C GLU A 184 19.00 7.33 -4.78
N GLN A 185 18.14 8.35 -4.86
CA GLN A 185 17.63 9.07 -3.69
C GLN A 185 16.37 8.43 -3.11
N ILE A 186 15.68 7.58 -3.89
CA ILE A 186 14.42 6.97 -3.47
C ILE A 186 14.70 5.82 -2.51
N LYS A 187 14.06 5.86 -1.33
CA LYS A 187 14.15 4.78 -0.33
C LYS A 187 13.06 3.73 -0.50
N ILE A 188 11.82 4.19 -0.74
CA ILE A 188 10.69 3.34 -1.12
C ILE A 188 9.95 4.07 -2.24
N LEU A 189 9.97 3.48 -3.44
CA LEU A 189 9.19 3.95 -4.57
C LEU A 189 7.75 3.48 -4.40
N HIS A 190 6.79 4.39 -4.44
CA HIS A 190 5.37 4.09 -4.43
C HIS A 190 4.74 4.62 -5.72
N TYR A 191 4.46 3.72 -6.65
CA TYR A 191 3.84 4.04 -7.94
C TYR A 191 2.32 4.14 -7.80
N SER A 192 1.91 5.19 -7.09
CA SER A 192 0.59 5.39 -6.50
C SER A 192 -0.51 5.73 -7.50
N ASP A 193 -0.16 6.25 -8.69
CA ASP A 193 -1.16 6.47 -9.73
C ASP A 193 -1.60 5.12 -10.33
N MET A 194 -2.81 4.70 -9.95
CA MET A 194 -3.40 3.45 -10.42
C MET A 194 -3.44 3.34 -11.95
N GLY A 195 -3.54 4.45 -12.69
CA GLY A 195 -3.53 4.44 -14.15
C GLY A 195 -2.16 4.18 -14.77
N THR A 196 -1.07 4.29 -14.01
CA THR A 196 0.31 4.10 -14.50
C THR A 196 1.10 3.04 -13.72
N GLN A 197 0.45 2.18 -12.94
CA GLN A 197 1.13 1.11 -12.23
C GLN A 197 1.92 0.23 -13.20
N PHE A 198 3.19 -0.01 -12.88
CA PHE A 198 4.13 -0.68 -13.79
C PHE A 198 3.74 -2.14 -14.10
N SER A 199 3.07 -2.79 -13.15
CA SER A 199 2.64 -4.18 -13.24
C SER A 199 1.57 -4.42 -14.31
N HIS A 200 0.79 -3.39 -14.70
CA HIS A 200 -0.33 -3.52 -15.63
C HIS A 200 0.06 -4.17 -16.96
N ARG A 201 1.29 -3.93 -17.44
CA ARG A 201 1.81 -4.53 -18.68
C ARG A 201 1.86 -6.06 -18.62
N ILE A 202 1.96 -6.62 -17.42
CA ILE A 202 2.08 -8.06 -17.16
C ILE A 202 0.77 -8.63 -16.58
N SER A 203 0.20 -7.96 -15.58
CA SER A 203 -0.96 -8.45 -14.83
C SER A 203 -2.23 -8.51 -15.69
N PHE A 204 -2.48 -7.52 -16.55
CA PHE A 204 -3.68 -7.51 -17.39
C PHE A 204 -3.70 -8.68 -18.40
N PRO A 205 -2.63 -8.91 -19.20
CA PRO A 205 -2.56 -10.10 -20.05
C PRO A 205 -2.65 -11.42 -19.28
N ARG A 206 -2.04 -11.51 -18.08
CA ARG A 206 -2.14 -12.71 -17.24
C ARG A 206 -3.59 -12.97 -16.82
N LEU A 207 -4.26 -11.99 -16.23
CA LEU A 207 -5.64 -12.10 -15.79
C LEU A 207 -6.57 -12.46 -16.97
N ALA A 208 -6.37 -11.85 -18.13
CA ALA A 208 -7.14 -12.18 -19.33
C ALA A 208 -6.98 -13.64 -19.75
N ARG A 209 -5.77 -14.21 -19.70
CA ARG A 209 -5.54 -15.64 -19.96
C ARG A 209 -6.19 -16.54 -18.92
N GLU A 210 -6.34 -16.06 -17.69
CA GLU A 210 -7.04 -16.76 -16.60
C GLU A 210 -8.56 -16.52 -16.60
N GLY A 211 -9.10 -15.80 -17.59
CA GLY A 211 -10.54 -15.47 -17.65
C GLY A 211 -10.99 -14.47 -16.58
N LYS A 212 -10.06 -13.76 -15.95
CA LYS A 212 -10.28 -12.76 -14.90
C LYS A 212 -10.13 -11.34 -15.46
N LYS A 213 -10.61 -10.35 -14.70
CA LYS A 213 -10.39 -8.93 -14.96
C LYS A 213 -9.67 -8.29 -13.77
N HIS A 214 -8.86 -7.28 -14.04
CA HIS A 214 -8.26 -6.49 -12.98
C HIS A 214 -9.31 -5.65 -12.25
N TRP A 215 -9.11 -5.40 -10.95
CA TRP A 215 -10.02 -4.56 -10.17
C TRP A 215 -9.97 -3.09 -10.62
N PHE A 216 -8.84 -2.62 -11.14
CA PHE A 216 -8.74 -1.28 -11.75
C PHE A 216 -9.47 -1.25 -13.09
N ASP A 217 -10.52 -0.43 -13.18
CA ASP A 217 -11.38 -0.24 -14.35
C ASP A 217 -11.25 1.16 -14.98
N GLY A 218 -10.17 1.88 -14.66
CA GLY A 218 -9.83 3.17 -15.25
C GLY A 218 -8.97 3.07 -16.51
N GLU A 219 -8.58 4.23 -17.04
CA GLU A 219 -7.67 4.31 -18.19
C GLU A 219 -6.23 4.00 -17.76
N VAL A 220 -5.57 3.10 -18.51
CA VAL A 220 -4.16 2.80 -18.34
C VAL A 220 -3.32 3.66 -19.28
N MET A 221 -2.31 4.31 -18.72
CA MET A 221 -1.38 5.21 -19.42
C MET A 221 0.07 4.83 -19.10
N PRO A 222 1.03 5.18 -19.98
CA PRO A 222 2.45 5.09 -19.64
C PRO A 222 2.81 5.99 -18.45
N HIS A 223 3.66 5.49 -17.56
CA HIS A 223 4.25 6.31 -16.49
C HIS A 223 5.23 7.34 -17.08
N PRO A 224 5.25 8.62 -16.68
CA PRO A 224 6.15 9.61 -17.28
C PRO A 224 7.63 9.34 -17.01
N ARG A 225 7.95 8.73 -15.86
CA ARG A 225 9.30 8.27 -15.50
C ARG A 225 9.55 6.85 -16.01
N GLN A 226 10.05 6.75 -17.23
CA GLN A 226 10.36 5.47 -17.89
C GLN A 226 11.54 4.72 -17.24
N ASP A 227 12.44 5.45 -16.59
CA ASP A 227 13.50 4.89 -15.75
C ASP A 227 12.96 4.08 -14.57
N LEU A 228 11.84 4.51 -13.97
CA LEU A 228 11.17 3.78 -12.89
C LEU A 228 10.40 2.54 -13.40
N GLN A 229 9.86 2.61 -14.62
CA GLN A 229 9.29 1.45 -15.28
C GLN A 229 10.36 0.39 -15.56
N ALA A 230 11.52 0.80 -16.10
CA ALA A 230 12.66 -0.10 -16.31
C ALA A 230 13.20 -0.67 -14.99
N LEU A 231 13.16 0.11 -13.90
CA LEU A 231 13.49 -0.37 -12.56
C LEU A 231 12.54 -1.51 -12.11
N PHE A 232 11.23 -1.34 -12.27
CA PHE A 232 10.26 -2.40 -11.96
C PHE A 232 10.53 -3.68 -12.77
N GLU A 233 10.72 -3.53 -14.09
CA GLU A 233 10.96 -4.66 -14.99
C GLU A 233 12.24 -5.42 -14.61
N ARG A 234 13.31 -4.70 -14.28
CA ARG A 234 14.54 -5.31 -13.76
C ARG A 234 14.31 -6.08 -12.47
N TYR A 235 13.60 -5.51 -11.49
CA TYR A 235 13.34 -6.21 -10.21
C TYR A 235 12.44 -7.43 -10.42
N TYR A 236 11.49 -7.36 -11.34
CA TYR A 236 10.65 -8.48 -11.72
C TYR A 236 11.47 -9.62 -12.33
N GLU A 237 12.35 -9.33 -13.29
CA GLU A 237 13.25 -10.31 -13.91
C GLU A 237 14.24 -10.89 -12.92
N GLU A 238 14.83 -10.06 -12.05
CA GLU A 238 15.72 -10.51 -11.01
C GLU A 238 15.02 -11.43 -10.00
N ALA A 239 13.79 -11.12 -9.59
CA ALA A 239 13.01 -11.98 -8.69
C ALA A 239 12.81 -13.37 -9.32
N LEU A 240 12.40 -13.43 -10.58
CA LEU A 240 12.26 -14.69 -11.32
C LEU A 240 13.60 -15.46 -11.40
N ALA A 241 14.69 -14.76 -11.69
CA ALA A 241 16.03 -15.36 -11.75
C ALA A 241 16.50 -15.91 -10.38
N ASN A 242 15.99 -15.35 -9.28
CA ASN A 242 16.24 -15.82 -7.92
C ASN A 242 15.19 -16.85 -7.43
N GLY A 243 14.41 -17.43 -8.34
CA GLY A 243 13.49 -18.54 -8.02
C GLY A 243 12.14 -18.11 -7.44
N TYR A 244 11.81 -16.81 -7.47
CA TYR A 244 10.49 -16.35 -7.09
C TYR A 244 9.47 -16.73 -8.17
N SER A 245 8.23 -16.94 -7.75
CA SER A 245 7.12 -17.31 -8.62
C SER A 245 5.85 -16.62 -8.17
N LEU A 246 5.01 -16.23 -9.12
CA LEU A 246 3.67 -15.69 -8.82
C LEU A 246 2.80 -16.68 -8.03
N GLU A 247 3.08 -17.98 -8.16
CA GLU A 247 2.36 -19.04 -7.43
C GLU A 247 2.56 -18.95 -5.91
N ASN A 248 3.64 -18.30 -5.45
CA ASN A 248 3.91 -18.08 -4.02
C ASN A 248 2.92 -17.09 -3.39
N TYR A 249 2.25 -16.27 -4.20
CA TYR A 249 1.41 -15.16 -3.75
C TYR A 249 -0.08 -15.36 -4.06
N ARG A 250 -0.46 -16.48 -4.70
CA ARG A 250 -1.85 -16.72 -5.07
C ARG A 250 -2.75 -16.81 -3.85
N ALA A 251 -3.89 -16.13 -3.91
CA ALA A 251 -4.94 -16.25 -2.91
C ALA A 251 -5.57 -17.66 -3.00
N ARG A 252 -5.74 -18.31 -1.84
CA ARG A 252 -6.29 -19.67 -1.75
C ARG A 252 -7.31 -19.75 -0.59
N PRO A 253 -8.62 -19.71 -0.87
CA PRO A 253 -9.24 -19.37 -2.15
C PRO A 253 -9.15 -17.87 -2.47
N VAL A 254 -9.37 -17.49 -3.72
CA VAL A 254 -9.66 -16.10 -4.09
C VAL A 254 -10.98 -15.64 -3.44
N PHE A 255 -11.12 -14.35 -3.16
CA PHE A 255 -12.30 -13.81 -2.46
C PHE A 255 -13.57 -13.75 -3.33
N GLY A 256 -13.40 -13.51 -4.63
CA GLY A 256 -14.49 -13.28 -5.57
C GLY A 256 -14.97 -11.82 -5.58
N GLU A 257 -16.23 -11.59 -5.92
CA GLU A 257 -16.78 -10.24 -6.01
C GLU A 257 -16.77 -9.52 -4.65
N PHE A 258 -16.34 -8.25 -4.66
CA PHE A 258 -16.36 -7.34 -3.51
C PHE A 258 -16.80 -5.94 -3.95
N PRO A 259 -17.50 -5.18 -3.08
CA PRO A 259 -17.85 -3.81 -3.40
C PRO A 259 -16.60 -2.93 -3.39
N LYS A 260 -16.44 -2.12 -4.43
CA LYS A 260 -15.35 -1.16 -4.57
C LYS A 260 -15.82 0.10 -5.26
N TYR A 261 -15.11 1.20 -5.05
CA TYR A 261 -15.30 2.39 -5.85
C TYR A 261 -14.82 2.16 -7.30
N SER A 262 -15.63 2.56 -8.30
CA SER A 262 -15.22 2.48 -9.71
C SER A 262 -14.16 3.54 -10.02
N GLN A 263 -13.17 3.17 -10.82
CA GLN A 263 -12.04 4.02 -11.22
C GLN A 263 -12.16 4.56 -12.64
N LYS A 264 -13.32 4.42 -13.31
CA LYS A 264 -13.56 4.96 -14.66
C LYS A 264 -13.35 6.48 -14.77
N GLY A 265 -13.55 7.22 -13.68
CA GLY A 265 -13.31 8.66 -13.58
C GLY A 265 -12.03 9.04 -12.85
N TYR A 266 -11.11 8.09 -12.62
CA TYR A 266 -9.87 8.33 -11.89
C TYR A 266 -8.96 9.31 -12.65
N THR A 267 -8.51 10.35 -11.97
CA THR A 267 -7.77 11.47 -12.59
C THR A 267 -6.26 11.45 -12.32
N GLY A 268 -5.77 10.44 -11.61
CA GLY A 268 -4.35 10.32 -11.26
C GLY A 268 -3.90 11.34 -10.22
N ASN A 269 -2.58 11.46 -10.05
CA ASN A 269 -1.98 12.47 -9.18
C ASN A 269 -1.18 13.52 -9.96
N ARG A 270 -0.69 14.55 -9.27
CA ARG A 270 -0.01 15.69 -9.92
C ARG A 270 1.37 15.36 -10.49
N VAL A 271 2.03 14.31 -9.99
CA VAL A 271 3.36 13.87 -10.45
C VAL A 271 3.22 13.24 -11.84
N THR A 272 2.24 12.36 -11.99
CA THR A 272 1.98 11.61 -13.22
C THR A 272 1.08 12.35 -14.21
N ARG A 273 0.27 13.31 -13.73
CA ARG A 273 -0.66 14.15 -14.51
C ARG A 273 -0.44 15.63 -14.21
N PRO A 274 0.73 16.21 -14.58
CA PRO A 274 0.97 17.62 -14.39
C PRO A 274 -0.11 18.42 -15.12
N LYS A 275 -0.81 19.31 -14.39
CA LYS A 275 -1.78 20.21 -15.01
C LYS A 275 -1.03 21.10 -16.01
N HIS A 276 -1.25 20.89 -17.30
CA HIS A 276 -0.78 21.84 -18.32
C HIS A 276 -1.56 23.15 -18.19
N TRP A 277 -1.11 24.06 -17.34
CA TRP A 277 -1.68 25.41 -17.23
C TRP A 277 -1.48 26.23 -18.53
N TRP A 278 -0.65 25.74 -19.45
CA TRP A 278 -0.25 26.43 -20.69
C TRP A 278 -0.96 25.95 -21.97
N LYS A 279 -1.91 25.00 -21.91
CA LYS A 279 -2.70 24.62 -23.10
C LYS A 279 -3.95 25.48 -23.35
N LYS A 280 -4.17 26.55 -22.57
CA LYS A 280 -5.29 27.50 -22.74
C LYS A 280 -4.92 28.87 -23.34
N LEU A 281 -3.71 29.06 -23.86
CA LEU A 281 -3.25 30.33 -24.44
C LEU A 281 -2.85 30.25 -25.94
N LYS A 282 -3.35 29.26 -26.68
CA LYS A 282 -3.20 29.20 -28.15
C LYS A 282 -4.54 29.02 -28.85
N PHE A 283 -5.44 29.96 -28.61
CA PHE A 283 -6.48 30.43 -29.52
C PHE A 283 -6.83 31.83 -28.99
N TRP A 284 -7.21 32.74 -29.89
CA TRP A 284 -7.19 34.21 -29.79
C TRP A 284 -5.88 34.81 -30.33
#